data_AF-A0A162LUW7-F1
#
_entry.id   AF-A0A162LUW7-F1
#
_cell.length_a   1.000
_cell.length_b   1.000
_cell.length_c   1.000
_cell.angle_alpha   90.00
_cell.angle_beta   90.00
_cell.angle_gamma   90.00
#
_symmetry.space_group_name_H-M   'P 1'
#
loop_
_entity.id
_entity.type
_entity.pdbx_description
1 polymer ?
#
loop_
_entity_poly.entity_id
_entity_poly.type
_entity_poly.pdbx_seq_one_letter_code
_entity_poly.pdbx_strand_id
1 'polypeptide(L)'
;AALADARAAADVWAQLNELIGAADGTKFRRFAQSLTLDRLVAGANRHLGELHPRYALRRMEGAEMALEVVDHDMADEARAVHNLSGGERFLVSLALALGLADISAGRGLAIESLFIDEGFGALDPDALAMAISMLERLQATGRRVAVISHVEALKDRIPVQIRVTPRGAGRSGVEVVAG
;
A
#
# COMPACT_ATOMS: atom_id res chain seq x y z
N ALA A 1 45.40 2.07 32.52
CA ALA A 1 44.36 1.05 32.30
C ALA A 1 42.98 1.72 32.29
N ALA A 2 42.41 2.08 33.45
CA ALA A 2 41.03 2.59 33.56
C ALA A 2 40.63 3.76 32.61
N LEU A 3 41.51 4.73 32.35
CA LEU A 3 41.21 5.84 31.42
C LEU A 3 41.15 5.38 29.95
N ALA A 4 41.99 4.41 29.56
CA ALA A 4 41.99 3.84 28.22
C ALA A 4 40.74 2.99 28.01
N ASP A 5 40.36 2.19 29.01
CA ASP A 5 39.15 1.37 28.99
C ASP A 5 37.88 2.23 28.91
N ALA A 6 37.84 3.34 29.66
CA ALA A 6 36.73 4.30 29.61
C ALA A 6 36.61 5.01 28.26
N ARG A 7 37.73 5.35 27.61
CA ARG A 7 37.73 5.93 26.26
C ARG A 7 37.23 4.94 25.22
N ALA A 8 37.71 3.70 25.25
CA ALA A 8 37.25 2.65 24.35
C ALA A 8 35.73 2.41 24.49
N ALA A 9 35.20 2.42 25.72
CA ALA A 9 33.76 2.33 25.94
C ALA A 9 33.00 3.54 25.39
N ALA A 10 33.52 4.76 25.59
CA ALA A 10 32.92 5.98 25.06
C ALA A 10 32.88 6.00 23.53
N ASP A 11 33.92 5.48 22.86
CA ASP A 11 33.98 5.38 21.40
C ASP A 11 32.88 4.46 20.85
N VAL A 12 32.61 3.33 21.51
CA VAL A 12 31.50 2.43 21.14
C VAL A 12 30.16 3.15 21.25
N TRP A 13 29.93 3.88 22.36
CA TRP A 13 28.70 4.65 22.53
C TRP A 13 28.57 5.81 21.53
N ALA A 14 29.68 6.45 21.17
CA ALA A 14 29.71 7.50 20.16
C ALA A 14 29.34 6.94 18.78
N GLN A 15 29.91 5.80 18.39
CA GLN A 15 29.56 5.10 17.14
C GLN A 15 28.09 4.66 17.13
N LEU A 16 27.59 4.11 18.24
CA LEU A 16 26.19 3.71 18.34
C LEU A 16 25.25 4.92 18.23
N ASN A 17 25.63 6.04 18.87
CA ASN A 17 24.88 7.29 18.78
C ASN A 17 24.90 7.87 17.37
N GLU A 18 26.05 7.80 16.68
CA GLU A 18 26.17 8.19 15.27
C GLU A 18 25.34 7.30 14.36
N LEU A 19 25.18 6.01 14.63
CA LEU A 19 24.40 5.11 13.78
C LEU A 19 22.89 5.22 14.01
N ILE A 20 22.44 5.17 15.26
CA ILE A 20 21.01 5.04 15.61
C ILE A 20 20.56 5.94 16.76
N GLY A 21 21.48 6.70 17.35
CA GLY A 21 21.19 7.56 18.49
C GLY A 21 20.44 8.82 18.10
N ALA A 22 19.36 9.08 18.84
CA ALA A 22 18.69 10.36 18.91
C ALA A 22 17.99 10.44 20.27
N ALA A 23 18.01 11.59 20.93
CA ALA A 23 17.43 11.77 22.26
C ALA A 23 15.91 11.47 22.29
N ASP A 24 15.23 11.65 21.15
CA ASP A 24 13.80 11.37 20.95
C ASP A 24 13.54 9.97 20.36
N GLY A 25 14.60 9.18 20.10
CA GLY A 25 14.54 7.86 19.46
C GLY A 25 14.19 7.91 17.96
N THR A 26 14.13 9.08 17.32
CA THR A 26 13.66 9.23 15.94
C THR A 26 14.54 8.51 14.94
N LYS A 27 15.88 8.53 15.11
CA LYS A 27 16.81 7.90 14.17
C LYS A 27 16.61 6.38 14.08
N PHE A 28 16.61 5.69 15.22
CA PHE A 28 16.33 4.26 15.27
C PHE A 28 14.92 3.92 14.76
N ARG A 29 13.91 4.73 15.13
CA ARG A 29 12.52 4.53 14.68
C ARG A 29 12.41 4.58 13.16
N ARG A 30 13.01 5.59 12.52
CA ARG A 30 13.01 5.74 11.06
C ARG A 30 13.73 4.60 10.36
N PHE A 31 14.87 4.16 10.91
CA PHE A 31 15.55 2.96 10.42
C PHE A 31 14.68 1.70 10.51
N ALA A 32 13.99 1.46 11.64
CA ALA A 32 13.08 0.33 11.76
C ALA A 32 11.86 0.45 10.83
N GLN A 33 11.37 1.66 10.59
CA GLN A 33 10.30 1.94 9.64
C GLN A 33 10.72 1.68 8.19
N SER A 34 11.95 2.04 7.79
CA SER A 34 12.44 1.78 6.43
C SER A 34 12.53 0.27 6.15
N LEU A 35 12.95 -0.54 7.12
CA LEU A 35 12.91 -2.01 7.00
C LEU A 35 11.48 -2.56 6.86
N THR A 36 10.51 -1.94 7.52
CA THR A 36 9.10 -2.31 7.38
C THR A 36 8.55 -1.88 6.02
N LEU A 37 8.96 -0.70 5.55
CA LEU A 37 8.62 -0.19 4.22
C LEU A 37 9.18 -1.11 3.13
N ASP A 38 10.43 -1.58 3.25
CA ASP A 38 11.02 -2.50 2.27
C ASP A 38 10.20 -3.81 2.16
N ARG A 39 9.70 -4.33 3.29
CA ARG A 39 8.79 -5.48 3.29
C ARG A 39 7.44 -5.17 2.65
N LEU A 40 6.90 -3.97 2.89
CA LEU A 40 5.65 -3.50 2.29
C LEU A 40 5.79 -3.37 0.78
N VAL A 41 6.87 -2.75 0.31
CA VAL A 41 7.17 -2.60 -1.12
C VAL A 41 7.32 -3.96 -1.78
N ALA A 42 8.03 -4.91 -1.15
CA ALA A 42 8.14 -6.27 -1.68
C ALA A 42 6.79 -6.99 -1.74
N GLY A 43 5.90 -6.76 -0.76
CA GLY A 43 4.53 -7.27 -0.78
C GLY A 43 3.68 -6.66 -1.88
N ALA A 44 3.72 -5.33 -1.98
CA ALA A 44 3.00 -4.56 -2.98
C ALA A 44 3.44 -4.93 -4.39
N ASN A 45 4.74 -5.13 -4.65
CA ASN A 45 5.25 -5.51 -5.96
C ASN A 45 4.78 -6.87 -6.46
N ARG A 46 4.49 -7.82 -5.57
CA ARG A 46 3.86 -9.09 -5.98
C ARG A 46 2.47 -8.85 -6.56
N HIS A 47 1.66 -8.05 -5.87
CA HIS A 47 0.33 -7.68 -6.33
C HIS A 47 0.37 -6.77 -7.54
N LEU A 48 1.27 -5.78 -7.57
CA LEU A 48 1.42 -4.84 -8.68
C LEU A 48 1.87 -5.55 -9.96
N GLY A 49 2.78 -6.52 -9.86
CA GLY A 49 3.22 -7.32 -11.00
C GLY A 49 2.10 -8.19 -11.60
N GLU A 50 1.17 -8.67 -10.78
CA GLU A 50 -0.03 -9.37 -11.25
C GLU A 50 -1.08 -8.38 -11.84
N LEU A 51 -1.23 -7.18 -11.26
CA LEU A 51 -2.18 -6.15 -11.74
C LEU A 51 -1.72 -5.52 -13.06
N HIS A 52 -0.46 -5.13 -13.12
CA HIS A 52 0.10 -4.35 -14.22
C HIS A 52 1.64 -4.52 -14.27
N PRO A 53 2.15 -5.54 -14.99
CA PRO A 53 3.57 -5.92 -15.01
C PRO A 53 4.57 -4.81 -15.37
N ARG A 54 4.12 -3.76 -16.07
CA ARG A 54 4.94 -2.58 -16.42
C ARG A 54 5.51 -1.84 -15.20
N TYR A 55 4.82 -1.84 -14.07
CA TYR A 55 5.17 -0.98 -12.94
C TYR A 55 5.72 -1.78 -11.77
N ALA A 56 6.79 -1.28 -11.16
CA ALA A 56 7.29 -1.74 -9.86
C ALA A 56 7.48 -0.55 -8.92
N LEU A 57 7.29 -0.78 -7.62
CA LEU A 57 7.58 0.18 -6.57
C LEU A 57 9.02 0.01 -6.08
N ARG A 58 9.70 1.12 -5.86
CA ARG A 58 11.03 1.17 -5.26
C ARG A 58 11.06 2.26 -4.20
N ARG A 59 11.92 2.09 -3.19
CA ARG A 59 12.24 3.16 -2.25
C ARG A 59 13.26 4.10 -2.91
N MET A 60 12.98 5.39 -2.85
CA MET A 60 13.86 6.42 -3.41
C MET A 60 15.21 6.43 -2.68
N GLU A 61 16.30 6.45 -3.43
CA GLU A 61 17.64 6.54 -2.85
C GLU A 61 17.84 7.85 -2.09
N GLY A 62 18.48 7.79 -0.92
CA GLY A 62 18.68 8.96 -0.06
C GLY A 62 17.44 9.45 0.68
N ALA A 63 16.26 8.85 0.48
CA ALA A 63 15.03 9.16 1.20
C ALA A 63 14.56 7.95 2.03
N GLU A 64 14.41 8.14 3.34
CA GLU A 64 14.12 7.02 4.26
C GLU A 64 12.71 6.44 4.09
N MET A 65 11.74 7.26 3.66
CA MET A 65 10.30 6.94 3.63
C MET A 65 9.60 7.38 2.34
N ALA A 66 10.34 7.58 1.25
CA ALA A 66 9.76 7.98 -0.03
C ALA A 66 9.76 6.81 -1.03
N LEU A 67 8.70 6.74 -1.84
CA LEU A 67 8.54 5.75 -2.89
C LEU A 67 8.62 6.40 -4.26
N GLU A 68 9.07 5.61 -5.23
CA GLU A 68 9.04 5.90 -6.65
C GLU A 68 8.53 4.68 -7.41
N VAL A 69 8.05 4.91 -8.63
CA VAL A 69 7.60 3.87 -9.53
C VAL A 69 8.65 3.69 -10.61
N VAL A 70 9.10 2.46 -10.81
CA VAL A 70 9.91 2.04 -11.94
C VAL A 70 8.98 1.63 -13.07
N ASP A 71 9.17 2.26 -14.22
CA ASP A 71 8.43 1.97 -15.46
C ASP A 71 9.29 1.10 -16.39
N HIS A 72 8.97 -0.20 -16.43
CA HIS A 72 9.73 -1.20 -17.19
C HIS A 72 9.62 -1.01 -18.71
N ASP A 73 8.54 -0.41 -19.20
CA ASP A 73 8.37 -0.12 -20.63
C ASP A 73 9.21 1.09 -21.05
N MET A 74 9.66 1.90 -20.10
CA MET A 74 10.49 3.09 -20.29
C MET A 74 11.95 2.86 -19.85
N ALA A 75 12.49 1.66 -20.10
CA ALA A 75 13.87 1.30 -19.76
C ALA A 75 14.20 1.50 -18.26
N ASP A 76 13.29 1.04 -17.40
CA ASP A 76 13.38 1.15 -15.93
C ASP A 76 13.45 2.60 -15.42
N GLU A 77 12.76 3.53 -16.10
CA GLU A 77 12.67 4.93 -15.69
C GLU A 77 12.04 5.04 -14.30
N ALA A 78 12.72 5.75 -13.39
CA ALA A 78 12.21 6.05 -12.06
C ALA A 78 11.37 7.32 -12.07
N ARG A 79 10.05 7.15 -11.88
CA ARG A 79 9.06 8.23 -11.84
C ARG A 79 8.61 8.46 -10.41
N ALA A 80 8.62 9.72 -9.98
CA ALA A 80 8.02 10.09 -8.71
C ALA A 80 6.50 9.88 -8.73
N VAL A 81 5.91 9.45 -7.60
CA VAL A 81 4.48 9.08 -7.49
C VAL A 81 3.53 10.22 -7.89
N HIS A 82 3.97 11.49 -7.78
CA HIS A 82 3.17 12.65 -8.19
C HIS A 82 3.05 12.82 -9.72
N ASN A 83 3.91 12.18 -10.51
CA ASN A 83 3.88 12.21 -11.99
C ASN A 83 3.04 11.09 -12.60
N LEU A 84 2.32 10.33 -11.77
CA LEU A 84 1.47 9.23 -12.21
C LEU A 84 0.07 9.73 -12.61
N SER A 85 -0.52 9.06 -13.60
CA SER A 85 -1.90 9.24 -14.01
C SER A 85 -2.90 8.83 -12.92
N GLY A 86 -4.17 9.17 -13.09
CA GLY A 86 -5.23 8.77 -12.16
C GLY A 86 -5.27 7.25 -11.92
N GLY A 87 -5.25 6.46 -13.00
CA GLY A 87 -5.26 5.00 -12.94
C GLY A 87 -3.96 4.41 -12.39
N GLU A 88 -2.80 4.95 -12.78
CA GLU A 88 -1.49 4.50 -12.26
C GLU A 88 -1.40 4.68 -10.74
N ARG A 89 -1.81 5.84 -10.20
CA ARG A 89 -1.84 6.07 -8.75
C ARG A 89 -2.79 5.13 -8.04
N PHE A 90 -3.93 4.83 -8.65
CA PHE A 90 -4.90 3.92 -8.07
C PHE A 90 -4.34 2.50 -7.98
N LEU A 91 -3.71 1.99 -9.04
CA LEU A 91 -3.05 0.67 -9.04
C LEU A 91 -1.96 0.58 -7.97
N VAL A 92 -1.10 1.61 -7.87
CA VAL A 92 -0.06 1.68 -6.84
C VAL A 92 -0.67 1.66 -5.44
N SER A 93 -1.70 2.46 -5.21
CA SER A 93 -2.38 2.55 -3.91
C SER A 93 -3.08 1.24 -3.55
N LEU A 94 -3.72 0.59 -4.53
CA LEU A 94 -4.32 -0.72 -4.38
C LEU A 94 -3.26 -1.75 -4.00
N ALA A 95 -2.18 -1.89 -4.78
CA ALA A 95 -1.10 -2.83 -4.51
C ALA A 95 -0.48 -2.64 -3.12
N LEU A 96 -0.29 -1.38 -2.68
CA LEU A 96 0.17 -1.06 -1.32
C LEU A 96 -0.85 -1.51 -0.26
N ALA A 97 -2.14 -1.29 -0.47
CA ALA A 97 -3.18 -1.74 0.45
C ALA A 97 -3.21 -3.28 0.57
N LEU A 98 -3.09 -4.00 -0.54
CA LEU A 98 -3.02 -5.47 -0.54
C LEU A 98 -1.74 -5.96 0.17
N GLY A 99 -0.58 -5.36 -0.14
CA GLY A 99 0.69 -5.68 0.51
C GLY A 99 0.69 -5.38 2.02
N LEU A 100 0.02 -4.32 2.44
CA LEU A 100 -0.16 -3.99 3.86
C LEU A 100 -1.04 -5.02 4.55
N ALA A 101 -2.13 -5.43 3.90
CA ALA A 101 -3.00 -6.48 4.41
C ALA A 101 -2.21 -7.78 4.62
N ASP A 102 -1.34 -8.19 3.69
CA ASP A 102 -0.48 -9.38 3.83
C ASP A 102 0.44 -9.33 5.06
N ILE A 103 1.14 -8.21 5.27
CA ILE A 103 2.07 -8.05 6.41
C ILE A 103 1.34 -8.14 7.75
N SER A 104 0.13 -7.60 7.78
CA SER A 104 -0.68 -7.53 8.98
C SER A 104 -1.12 -8.93 9.48
N ALA A 105 -1.38 -9.88 8.58
CA ALA A 105 -1.72 -11.26 8.96
C ALA A 105 -0.61 -11.97 9.75
N GLY A 106 0.66 -11.70 9.44
CA GLY A 106 1.81 -12.35 10.09
C GLY A 106 2.19 -11.81 11.47
N ARG A 107 1.60 -10.67 11.91
CA ARG A 107 2.00 -9.96 13.14
C ARG A 107 0.93 -9.92 14.23
N GLY A 108 -0.17 -10.65 14.08
CA GLY A 108 -1.30 -10.62 15.03
C GLY A 108 -2.06 -9.28 15.03
N LEU A 109 -1.74 -8.36 14.11
CA LEU A 109 -2.40 -7.08 13.87
C LEU A 109 -3.33 -7.17 12.67
N ALA A 110 -4.06 -8.29 12.55
CA ALA A 110 -4.81 -8.64 11.34
C ALA A 110 -5.79 -7.52 10.94
N ILE A 111 -5.60 -6.95 9.75
CA ILE A 111 -6.52 -6.04 9.11
C ILE A 111 -7.69 -6.91 8.68
N GLU A 112 -8.76 -6.86 9.46
CA GLU A 112 -9.96 -7.66 9.22
C GLU A 112 -10.84 -7.05 8.11
N SER A 113 -10.68 -5.75 7.87
CA SER A 113 -11.54 -4.99 6.96
C SER A 113 -10.71 -4.04 6.09
N LEU A 114 -10.94 -4.06 4.79
CA LEU A 114 -10.35 -3.16 3.80
C LEU A 114 -11.47 -2.39 3.09
N PHE A 115 -11.40 -1.06 3.11
CA PHE A 115 -12.29 -0.19 2.35
C PHE A 115 -11.50 0.47 1.22
N ILE A 116 -12.02 0.37 -0.01
CA ILE A 116 -11.42 0.96 -1.19
C ILE A 116 -12.43 1.95 -1.77
N ASP A 117 -12.03 3.21 -1.89
CA ASP A 117 -12.89 4.31 -2.30
C ASP A 117 -12.51 4.85 -3.67
N GLU A 118 -13.42 4.68 -4.64
CA GLU A 118 -13.33 5.14 -6.02
C GLU A 118 -12.02 4.75 -6.74
N GLY A 119 -11.80 5.24 -7.95
CA GLY A 119 -10.55 5.02 -8.70
C GLY A 119 -10.58 3.83 -9.69
N PHE A 120 -11.52 2.90 -9.53
CA PHE A 120 -11.73 1.81 -10.51
C PHE A 120 -12.14 2.31 -11.89
N GLY A 121 -12.83 3.46 -11.99
CA GLY A 121 -13.24 4.04 -13.28
C GLY A 121 -12.08 4.62 -14.10
N ALA A 122 -10.89 4.77 -13.51
CA ALA A 122 -9.69 5.21 -14.20
C ALA A 122 -8.84 4.04 -14.74
N LEU A 123 -9.26 2.80 -14.48
CA LEU A 123 -8.60 1.60 -14.98
C LEU A 123 -9.15 1.20 -16.35
N ASP A 124 -8.28 0.65 -17.19
CA ASP A 124 -8.72 -0.09 -18.36
C ASP A 124 -9.46 -1.39 -17.94
N PRO A 125 -10.26 -1.99 -18.85
CA PRO A 125 -11.06 -3.17 -18.53
C PRO A 125 -10.27 -4.38 -18.03
N ASP A 126 -9.05 -4.59 -18.53
CA ASP A 126 -8.22 -5.73 -18.16
C ASP A 126 -7.65 -5.56 -16.74
N ALA A 127 -7.12 -4.37 -16.45
CA ALA A 127 -6.64 -4.02 -15.11
C ALA A 127 -7.78 -4.04 -14.07
N LEU A 128 -8.98 -3.60 -14.45
CA LEU A 128 -10.17 -3.66 -13.59
C LEU A 128 -10.56 -5.11 -13.26
N ALA A 129 -10.62 -5.99 -14.26
CA ALA A 129 -10.95 -7.40 -14.07
C ALA A 129 -9.94 -8.10 -13.16
N MET A 130 -8.64 -7.79 -13.32
CA MET A 130 -7.60 -8.30 -12.45
C MET A 130 -7.74 -7.78 -11.02
N ALA A 131 -7.97 -6.47 -10.84
CA ALA A 131 -8.18 -5.86 -9.54
C ALA A 131 -9.33 -6.53 -8.78
N ILE A 132 -10.48 -6.72 -9.43
CA ILE A 132 -11.63 -7.42 -8.84
C ILE A 132 -11.26 -8.84 -8.42
N SER A 133 -10.55 -9.58 -9.28
CA SER A 133 -10.12 -10.95 -8.99
C SER A 133 -9.17 -11.03 -7.79
N MET A 134 -8.34 -10.02 -7.55
CA MET A 134 -7.50 -9.94 -6.34
C MET A 134 -8.31 -9.67 -5.07
N LEU A 135 -9.31 -8.79 -5.16
CA LEU A 135 -10.19 -8.48 -4.03
C LEU A 135 -11.00 -9.72 -3.61
N GLU A 136 -11.48 -10.51 -4.58
CA GLU A 136 -12.11 -11.81 -4.34
C GLU A 136 -11.15 -12.79 -3.64
N ARG A 137 -9.88 -12.87 -4.09
CA ARG A 137 -8.86 -13.70 -3.41
C ARG A 137 -8.65 -13.28 -1.97
N LEU A 138 -8.58 -11.98 -1.70
CA LEU A 138 -8.47 -11.45 -0.34
C LEU A 138 -9.69 -11.77 0.52
N GLN A 139 -10.89 -11.65 -0.04
CA GLN A 139 -12.11 -12.01 0.65
C GLN A 139 -12.15 -13.51 1.02
N ALA A 140 -11.65 -14.38 0.14
CA ALA A 140 -11.50 -15.82 0.41
C ALA A 140 -10.54 -16.15 1.57
N THR A 141 -9.62 -15.24 1.93
CA THR A 141 -8.76 -15.40 3.12
C THR A 141 -9.47 -15.03 4.44
N GLY A 142 -10.77 -14.72 4.40
CA GLY A 142 -11.58 -14.36 5.56
C GLY A 142 -11.59 -12.87 5.89
N ARG A 143 -11.07 -12.03 4.99
CA ARG A 143 -11.07 -10.56 5.14
C ARG A 143 -12.36 -9.96 4.60
N ARG A 144 -12.86 -8.90 5.23
CA ARG A 144 -13.98 -8.11 4.72
C ARG A 144 -13.43 -7.06 3.77
N VAL A 145 -13.78 -7.15 2.49
CA VAL A 145 -13.41 -6.14 1.50
C VAL A 145 -14.68 -5.38 1.11
N ALA A 146 -14.64 -4.06 1.26
CA ALA A 146 -15.71 -3.15 0.87
C ALA A 146 -15.18 -2.20 -0.22
N VAL A 147 -15.93 -2.11 -1.32
CA VAL A 147 -15.58 -1.29 -2.47
C VAL A 147 -16.66 -0.23 -2.67
N ILE A 148 -16.26 1.02 -2.80
CA ILE A 148 -17.12 2.16 -3.16
C ILE A 148 -16.76 2.51 -4.59
N SER A 149 -17.71 2.36 -5.52
CA SER A 149 -17.49 2.70 -6.91
C SER A 149 -18.80 2.94 -7.65
N HIS A 150 -18.74 3.80 -8.66
CA HIS A 150 -19.80 4.02 -9.65
C HIS A 150 -19.69 3.13 -10.90
N VAL A 151 -18.66 2.28 -11.01
CA VAL A 151 -18.40 1.47 -12.21
C VAL A 151 -19.38 0.29 -12.30
N GLU A 152 -20.11 0.18 -13.42
CA GLU A 152 -21.10 -0.89 -13.63
C GLU A 152 -20.48 -2.30 -13.58
N ALA A 153 -19.28 -2.48 -14.13
CA ALA A 153 -18.62 -3.79 -14.17
C ALA A 153 -18.32 -4.39 -12.78
N LEU A 154 -18.25 -3.56 -11.72
CA LEU A 154 -18.13 -4.03 -10.34
C LEU A 154 -19.44 -4.60 -9.81
N LYS A 155 -20.59 -4.10 -10.28
CA LYS A 155 -21.92 -4.55 -9.83
C LYS A 155 -22.19 -5.99 -10.23
N ASP A 156 -21.74 -6.39 -11.42
CA ASP A 156 -21.95 -7.75 -11.91
C ASP A 156 -21.07 -8.79 -11.17
N ARG A 157 -19.95 -8.34 -10.59
CA ARG A 157 -18.97 -9.20 -9.91
C ARG A 157 -19.18 -9.28 -8.40
N ILE A 158 -19.72 -8.22 -7.78
CA ILE A 158 -19.94 -8.15 -6.33
C ILE A 158 -21.43 -8.35 -6.03
N PRO A 159 -21.86 -9.53 -5.53
CA PRO A 159 -23.27 -9.88 -5.39
C PRO A 159 -23.99 -9.14 -4.25
N VAL A 160 -23.26 -8.80 -3.17
CA VAL A 160 -23.82 -8.05 -2.03
C VAL A 160 -23.49 -6.58 -2.20
N GLN A 161 -24.53 -5.76 -2.34
CA GLN A 161 -24.41 -4.34 -2.67
C GLN A 161 -25.18 -3.48 -1.67
N ILE A 162 -24.59 -2.35 -1.32
CA ILE A 162 -25.30 -1.24 -0.66
C ILE A 162 -25.54 -0.19 -1.74
N ARG A 163 -26.75 -0.14 -2.30
CA ARG A 163 -27.08 0.78 -3.38
C ARG A 163 -27.55 2.10 -2.80
N VAL A 164 -26.88 3.18 -3.19
CA VAL A 164 -27.25 4.55 -2.83
C VAL A 164 -27.94 5.20 -4.02
N THR A 165 -29.17 5.67 -3.84
CA THR A 165 -29.96 6.34 -4.89
C THR A 165 -30.32 7.77 -4.48
N PRO A 166 -30.00 8.79 -5.31
CA PRO A 166 -30.42 10.17 -5.02
C PRO A 166 -31.94 10.30 -5.11
N ARG A 167 -32.57 10.91 -4.11
CA ARG A 167 -34.04 11.15 -4.05
C ARG A 167 -34.43 12.62 -4.28
N GLY A 168 -33.48 13.47 -4.63
CA GLY A 168 -33.67 14.91 -4.78
C GLY A 168 -33.64 15.65 -3.44
N ALA A 169 -33.62 16.99 -3.50
CA ALA A 169 -33.60 17.88 -2.33
C ALA A 169 -32.47 17.57 -1.31
N GLY A 170 -31.30 17.13 -1.80
CA GLY A 170 -30.15 16.77 -0.96
C GLY A 170 -30.31 15.47 -0.16
N ARG A 171 -31.31 14.63 -0.47
CA ARG A 171 -31.55 13.35 0.21
C ARG A 171 -31.15 12.18 -0.68
N SER A 172 -30.71 11.10 -0.04
CA SER A 172 -30.40 9.83 -0.67
C SER A 172 -31.15 8.69 0.03
N GLY A 173 -31.61 7.71 -0.74
CA GLY A 173 -32.09 6.42 -0.25
C GLY A 173 -30.95 5.41 -0.26
N VAL A 174 -30.97 4.49 0.68
CA VAL A 174 -30.02 3.37 0.76
C VAL A 174 -30.83 2.08 0.80
N GLU A 175 -30.46 1.12 -0.04
CA GLU A 175 -31.01 -0.24 -0.02
C GLU A 175 -29.89 -1.27 -0.04
N VAL A 176 -30.07 -2.35 0.71
CA VAL A 176 -29.17 -3.51 0.64
C VAL A 176 -29.76 -4.47 -0.37
N VAL A 177 -29.00 -4.74 -1.43
CA VAL A 177 -29.34 -5.73 -2.46
C VAL A 177 -28.38 -6.90 -2.27
N ALA A 178 -28.91 -8.06 -1.92
CA ALA A 178 -28.17 -9.31 -1.91
C ALA A 178 -28.70 -10.16 -3.07
N GLY A 179 -27.84 -10.43 -4.05
CA GLY A 179 -28.07 -11.41 -5.11
C GLY A 179 -27.82 -12.83 -4.64
#